data_AF-A0A5E6V5Z1-F1
#
_entry.id   AF-A0A5E6V5Z1-F1
#
_cell.length_a   1.000
_cell.length_b   1.000
_cell.length_c   1.000
_cell.angle_alpha   90.00
_cell.angle_beta   90.00
_cell.angle_gamma   90.00
#
_symmetry.space_group_name_H-M   'P 1'
#
loop_
_entity.id
_entity.type
_entity.pdbx_description
1 polymer ?
#
loop_
_entity_poly.entity_id
_entity_poly.type
_entity_poly.pdbx_seq_one_letter_code
_entity_poly.pdbx_strand_id
1 'polypeptide(L)'
;MLIDQKIPLGQYIAGFVEWLTQHGANTFDAIAVTLETMIHGVTFALTWFNPLALIGLIALLAHFIQRKWGLTAFVVASFLLILNLGYWQETMETLAQVLFATLVCVVIGVPLGIVAAHKPMFYTLMRPVLDLMQTVPT
;
A
#
# COMPACT_ATOMS: atom_id res chain seq x y z
N MET A 1 -14.52 44.02 1.82
CA MET A 1 -13.87 44.13 0.49
C MET A 1 -12.85 43.03 0.16
N LEU A 2 -12.17 42.37 1.11
CA LEU A 2 -11.35 41.16 0.81
C LEU A 2 -12.12 39.82 0.92
N ILE A 3 -13.40 39.86 1.26
CA ILE A 3 -14.27 38.68 1.46
C ILE A 3 -15.27 38.50 0.30
N ASP A 4 -15.41 39.53 -0.55
CA ASP A 4 -16.44 39.60 -1.60
C ASP A 4 -16.00 38.94 -2.93
N GLN A 5 -14.69 38.77 -3.14
CA GLN A 5 -14.12 38.05 -4.28
C GLN A 5 -13.23 36.90 -3.79
N LYS A 6 -13.84 35.75 -3.54
CA LYS A 6 -13.09 34.51 -3.24
C LYS A 6 -12.33 34.11 -4.50
N ILE A 7 -11.01 33.97 -4.41
CA ILE A 7 -10.20 33.40 -5.48
C ILE A 7 -10.74 31.98 -5.73
N PRO A 8 -11.22 31.65 -6.95
CA PRO A 8 -11.84 30.36 -7.23
C PRO A 8 -10.77 29.27 -7.43
N LEU A 9 -9.87 29.10 -6.45
CA LEU A 9 -8.80 28.10 -6.44
C LEU A 9 -9.36 26.70 -6.68
N GLY A 10 -10.53 26.38 -6.12
CA GLY A 10 -11.20 25.10 -6.34
C GLY A 10 -11.54 24.85 -7.82
N GLN A 11 -12.01 25.86 -8.56
CA GLN A 11 -12.32 25.71 -9.99
C GLN A 11 -11.05 25.55 -10.83
N TYR A 12 -10.00 26.31 -10.51
CA TYR A 12 -8.71 26.18 -11.19
C TYR A 12 -8.05 24.81 -10.95
N ILE A 13 -8.06 24.33 -9.70
CA ILE A 13 -7.53 23.00 -9.34
C ILE A 13 -8.37 21.90 -9.99
N ALA A 14 -9.71 22.01 -9.95
CA ALA A 14 -10.59 21.04 -10.59
C ALA A 14 -10.36 20.97 -12.10
N GLY A 15 -10.29 22.12 -12.78
CA GLY A 15 -9.98 22.17 -14.21
C GLY A 15 -8.60 21.62 -14.57
N PHE A 16 -7.60 21.83 -13.71
CA PHE A 16 -6.27 21.23 -13.87
C PHE A 16 -6.29 19.70 -13.69
N VAL A 17 -6.96 19.21 -12.65
CA VAL A 17 -7.12 17.76 -12.41
C VAL A 17 -7.86 17.11 -13.57
N GLU A 18 -8.92 17.74 -14.06
CA GLU A 18 -9.71 17.23 -15.18
C GLU A 18 -8.93 17.22 -16.50
N TRP A 19 -8.12 18.25 -16.76
CA TRP A 19 -7.20 18.23 -17.89
C TRP A 19 -6.19 17.08 -17.78
N LEU A 20 -5.65 16.86 -16.58
CA LEU A 20 -4.67 15.82 -16.30
C LEU A 20 -5.27 14.41 -16.38
N THR A 21 -6.52 14.21 -15.95
CA THR A 21 -7.21 12.92 -16.15
C THR A 21 -7.56 12.70 -17.61
N GLN A 22 -8.00 13.71 -18.35
CA GLN A 22 -8.33 13.56 -19.78
C GLN A 22 -7.11 13.23 -20.65
N HIS A 23 -5.95 13.83 -20.38
CA HIS A 23 -4.73 13.60 -21.18
C HIS A 23 -3.84 12.49 -20.61
N GLY A 24 -3.92 12.25 -19.30
CA GLY A 24 -3.12 11.27 -18.58
C GLY A 24 -3.82 9.96 -18.27
N ALA A 25 -5.13 9.82 -18.53
CA ALA A 25 -5.93 8.63 -18.20
C ALA A 25 -5.21 7.34 -18.58
N ASN A 26 -4.79 7.21 -19.85
CA ASN A 26 -4.09 6.02 -20.32
C ASN A 26 -2.85 5.66 -19.49
N THR A 27 -2.10 6.65 -19.02
CA THR A 27 -0.92 6.43 -18.18
C THR A 27 -1.31 6.03 -16.76
N PHE A 28 -2.31 6.69 -16.16
CA PHE A 28 -2.80 6.35 -14.83
C PHE A 28 -3.46 4.97 -14.80
N ASP A 29 -4.25 4.65 -15.82
CA ASP A 29 -4.91 3.36 -16.00
C ASP A 29 -3.87 2.26 -16.22
N ALA A 30 -2.84 2.49 -17.04
CA ALA A 30 -1.76 1.52 -17.22
C ALA A 30 -1.03 1.22 -15.91
N ILE A 31 -0.77 2.23 -15.08
CA ILE A 31 -0.16 2.04 -13.76
C ILE A 31 -1.12 1.26 -12.85
N ALA A 32 -2.40 1.64 -12.79
CA ALA A 32 -3.41 0.99 -11.96
C ALA A 32 -3.56 -0.50 -12.33
N VAL A 33 -3.74 -0.80 -13.62
CA VAL A 33 -3.87 -2.18 -14.12
C VAL A 33 -2.60 -2.98 -13.84
N THR A 34 -1.42 -2.39 -13.98
CA THR A 34 -0.16 -3.08 -13.66
C THR A 34 -0.11 -3.46 -12.18
N LEU A 35 -0.41 -2.51 -11.29
CA LEU A 35 -0.43 -2.74 -9.84
C LEU A 35 -1.48 -3.78 -9.45
N GLU A 36 -2.70 -3.64 -9.98
CA GLU A 36 -3.81 -4.57 -9.76
C GLU A 36 -3.46 -5.99 -10.21
N THR A 37 -2.88 -6.13 -11.40
CA THR A 37 -2.43 -7.43 -11.93
C THR A 37 -1.35 -8.06 -11.04
N MET A 38 -0.41 -7.26 -10.54
CA MET A 38 0.64 -7.75 -9.63
C MET A 38 0.05 -8.22 -8.29
N ILE A 39 -0.87 -7.44 -7.71
CA ILE A 39 -1.55 -7.77 -6.44
C ILE A 39 -2.37 -9.04 -6.61
N HIS A 40 -3.23 -9.13 -7.62
CA HIS A 40 -4.03 -10.33 -7.88
C HIS A 40 -3.16 -11.54 -8.21
N GLY A 41 -2.02 -11.35 -8.88
CA GLY A 41 -1.06 -12.43 -9.12
C GLY A 41 -0.53 -13.03 -7.82
N VAL A 42 -0.18 -12.19 -6.84
CA VAL A 42 0.26 -12.64 -5.51
C VAL A 42 -0.90 -13.28 -4.73
N THR A 43 -2.07 -12.66 -4.72
CA THR A 43 -3.26 -13.21 -4.07
C THR A 43 -3.60 -14.59 -4.64
N PHE A 44 -3.61 -14.73 -5.96
CA PHE A 44 -3.86 -16.00 -6.63
C PHE A 44 -2.82 -17.05 -6.22
N ALA A 45 -1.54 -16.69 -6.16
CA ALA A 45 -0.50 -17.61 -5.70
C ALA A 45 -0.72 -18.06 -4.23
N LEU A 46 -1.19 -17.16 -3.37
CA LEU A 46 -1.50 -17.47 -1.97
C LEU A 46 -2.75 -18.36 -1.84
N THR A 47 -3.80 -18.09 -2.63
CA THR A 47 -5.09 -18.80 -2.54
C THR A 47 -5.17 -20.06 -3.39
N TRP A 48 -4.18 -20.29 -4.27
CA TRP A 48 -4.07 -21.52 -5.06
C TRP A 48 -3.96 -22.78 -4.19
N PHE A 49 -3.36 -22.66 -2.99
CA PHE A 49 -3.25 -23.76 -2.04
C PHE A 49 -4.50 -23.89 -1.17
N ASN A 50 -4.73 -25.10 -0.64
CA ASN A 50 -5.75 -25.30 0.38
C ASN A 50 -5.50 -24.33 1.55
N PRO A 51 -6.50 -23.54 2.00
CA PRO A 51 -6.35 -22.57 3.08
C PRO A 51 -5.69 -23.15 4.34
N LEU A 52 -6.03 -24.38 4.71
CA LEU A 52 -5.47 -25.04 5.88
C LEU A 52 -3.97 -25.34 5.73
N ALA A 53 -3.52 -25.65 4.51
CA ALA A 53 -2.10 -25.86 4.23
C ALA A 53 -1.31 -24.55 4.35
N LEU A 54 -1.87 -23.44 3.87
CA LEU A 54 -1.24 -22.13 4.01
C LEU A 54 -1.16 -21.69 5.49
N ILE A 55 -2.22 -21.91 6.27
CA ILE A 55 -2.21 -21.66 7.72
C ILE A 55 -1.11 -22.47 8.40
N GLY A 56 -0.98 -23.75 8.05
CA GLY A 56 0.09 -24.61 8.56
C GLY A 56 1.48 -24.08 8.22
N LEU A 57 1.70 -23.63 6.99
CA LEU A 57 2.96 -23.03 6.55
C LEU A 57 3.29 -21.74 7.32
N ILE A 58 2.32 -20.83 7.44
CA ILE A 58 2.49 -19.57 8.18
C ILE A 58 2.76 -19.85 9.65
N ALA A 59 2.07 -20.82 10.25
CA ALA A 59 2.28 -21.20 11.64
C ALA A 59 3.67 -21.79 11.87
N LEU A 60 4.16 -22.63 10.96
CA LEU A 60 5.52 -23.18 11.01
C LEU A 60 6.56 -22.07 10.87
N LEU A 61 6.38 -21.13 9.95
CA LEU A 61 7.27 -19.98 9.79
C LEU A 61 7.28 -19.10 11.06
N ALA A 62 6.09 -18.77 11.60
CA ALA A 62 5.96 -17.99 12.81
C ALA A 62 6.63 -18.69 14.01
N HIS A 63 6.44 -20.00 14.14
CA HIS A 63 7.09 -20.79 15.18
C HIS A 63 8.61 -20.85 15.00
N PHE A 64 9.10 -21.02 13.78
CA PHE A 64 10.53 -21.12 13.49
C PHE A 64 11.27 -19.82 13.85
N ILE A 65 10.68 -18.66 13.52
CA ILE A 65 11.27 -17.35 13.78
C ILE A 65 11.20 -16.98 15.27
N GLN A 66 10.04 -17.17 15.90
CA GLN A 66 9.79 -16.66 17.25
C GLN A 66 10.03 -17.69 18.35
N ARG A 67 9.99 -18.99 18.02
CA ARG A 67 10.14 -20.15 18.93
C ARG A 67 9.23 -20.10 20.16
N LYS A 68 8.08 -19.42 20.05
CA LYS A 68 7.11 -19.22 21.13
C LYS A 68 5.77 -19.86 20.76
N TRP A 69 5.38 -20.89 21.50
CA TRP A 69 4.13 -21.61 21.29
C TRP A 69 2.88 -20.73 21.43
N GLY A 70 2.88 -19.78 22.36
CA GLY A 70 1.74 -18.86 22.54
C GLY A 70 1.43 -18.02 21.30
N LEU A 71 2.48 -17.49 20.64
CA LEU A 71 2.31 -16.72 19.40
C LEU A 71 1.86 -17.61 18.25
N THR A 72 2.43 -18.81 18.11
CA THR A 72 2.03 -19.76 17.06
C THR A 72 0.56 -20.16 17.20
N ALA A 73 0.10 -20.46 18.42
CA ALA A 73 -1.30 -20.79 18.68
C ALA A 73 -2.23 -19.61 18.37
N PHE A 74 -1.83 -18.40 18.74
CA PHE A 74 -2.58 -17.18 18.41
C PHE A 74 -2.71 -17.00 16.89
N VAL A 75 -1.62 -17.11 16.14
CA VAL A 75 -1.62 -16.98 14.67
C VAL A 75 -2.56 -18.01 14.02
N VAL A 76 -2.45 -19.29 14.41
CA VAL A 76 -3.34 -20.35 13.90
C VAL A 76 -4.80 -20.03 14.22
N ALA A 77 -5.10 -19.66 15.46
CA ALA A 77 -6.46 -19.34 15.89
C ALA A 77 -7.03 -18.15 15.10
N SER A 78 -6.25 -17.09 14.88
CA SER A 78 -6.67 -15.92 14.11
C SER A 78 -6.99 -16.27 12.66
N PHE A 79 -6.14 -17.04 11.97
CA PHE A 79 -6.42 -17.43 10.59
C PHE A 79 -7.59 -18.41 10.47
N LEU A 80 -7.75 -19.33 11.43
CA LEU A 80 -8.92 -20.22 11.46
C LEU A 80 -10.22 -19.42 11.70
N LEU A 81 -10.18 -18.39 12.54
CA LEU A 81 -11.32 -17.48 12.74
C LEU A 81 -11.67 -16.76 11.44
N ILE A 82 -10.67 -16.17 10.75
CA ILE A 82 -10.86 -15.50 9.46
C ILE A 82 -11.47 -16.46 8.42
N LEU A 83 -10.96 -17.69 8.36
CA LEU A 83 -11.49 -18.72 7.47
C LEU A 83 -12.94 -19.06 7.81
N ASN A 84 -13.28 -19.18 9.09
CA ASN A 84 -14.64 -19.46 9.55
C ASN A 84 -15.62 -18.32 9.25
N LEU A 85 -15.16 -17.07 9.28
CA LEU A 85 -15.96 -15.89 8.94
C LEU A 85 -16.13 -15.68 7.43
N GLY A 86 -15.44 -16.46 6.59
CA GLY A 86 -15.53 -16.35 5.13
C GLY A 86 -14.70 -15.22 4.51
N TYR A 87 -13.89 -14.51 5.29
CA TYR A 87 -13.05 -13.38 4.81
C TYR A 87 -11.67 -13.81 4.32
N TRP A 88 -11.51 -15.08 3.93
CA TRP A 88 -10.21 -15.62 3.52
C TRP A 88 -9.65 -14.87 2.30
N GLN A 89 -10.47 -14.69 1.26
CA GLN A 89 -10.07 -14.02 0.03
C GLN A 89 -9.64 -12.57 0.30
N GLU A 90 -10.52 -11.78 0.94
CA GLU A 90 -10.25 -10.38 1.33
C GLU A 90 -8.99 -10.24 2.19
N THR A 91 -8.74 -11.20 3.09
CA THR A 91 -7.53 -11.19 3.93
C THR A 91 -6.28 -11.46 3.11
N MET A 92 -6.34 -12.36 2.12
CA MET A 92 -5.19 -12.62 1.24
C MET A 92 -4.93 -11.45 0.28
N GLU A 93 -5.97 -10.75 -0.16
CA GLU A 93 -5.85 -9.51 -0.94
C GLU A 93 -5.18 -8.40 -0.13
N THR A 94 -5.65 -8.13 1.08
CA THR A 94 -5.04 -7.14 1.98
C THR A 94 -3.59 -7.50 2.33
N LEU A 95 -3.29 -8.78 2.57
CA LEU A 95 -1.92 -9.24 2.81
C LEU A 95 -1.03 -9.00 1.58
N ALA A 96 -1.51 -9.32 0.37
CA ALA A 96 -0.78 -9.08 -0.87
C ALA A 96 -0.53 -7.57 -1.10
N GLN A 97 -1.54 -6.73 -0.85
CA GLN A 97 -1.43 -5.28 -0.95
C GLN A 97 -0.37 -4.71 0.01
N VAL A 98 -0.39 -5.13 1.28
CA VAL A 98 0.59 -4.68 2.28
C VAL A 98 2.00 -5.13 1.92
N LEU A 99 2.18 -6.37 1.47
CA LEU A 99 3.48 -6.89 1.04
C LEU A 99 4.02 -6.09 -0.16
N PHE A 100 3.18 -5.84 -1.16
CA PHE A 100 3.56 -5.10 -2.35
C PHE A 100 3.88 -3.64 -2.03
N ALA A 101 3.02 -2.96 -1.26
CA ALA A 101 3.24 -1.59 -0.83
C ALA A 101 4.54 -1.45 -0.02
N THR A 102 4.81 -2.40 0.88
CA THR A 102 6.05 -2.43 1.65
C THR A 102 7.27 -2.63 0.75
N LEU A 103 7.21 -3.55 -0.21
CA LEU A 103 8.30 -3.81 -1.14
C LEU A 103 8.60 -2.58 -2.00
N VAL A 104 7.58 -1.95 -2.58
CA VAL A 104 7.74 -0.72 -3.38
C VAL A 104 8.29 0.41 -2.51
N CYS A 105 7.76 0.57 -1.30
CA CYS A 105 8.23 1.57 -0.34
C CYS A 105 9.72 1.36 0.01
N VAL A 106 10.17 0.14 0.25
CA VAL A 106 11.58 -0.15 0.52
C VAL A 106 12.44 0.09 -0.72
N VAL A 107 12.02 -0.42 -1.89
CA VAL A 107 12.79 -0.31 -3.14
C VAL A 107 12.96 1.14 -3.60
N ILE A 108 11.95 2.00 -3.41
CA ILE A 108 12.01 3.40 -3.85
C ILE A 108 12.41 4.33 -2.70
N GLY A 109 11.80 4.15 -1.53
CA GLY A 109 11.99 5.02 -0.37
C GLY A 109 13.39 4.93 0.22
N VAL A 110 14.02 3.75 0.27
CA VAL A 110 15.39 3.63 0.80
C VAL A 110 16.41 4.36 -0.08
N PRO A 111 16.46 4.17 -1.42
CA PRO A 111 17.36 4.95 -2.27
C PRO A 111 17.10 6.46 -2.21
N LEU A 112 15.83 6.89 -2.25
CA LEU A 112 15.50 8.31 -2.12
C LEU A 112 15.95 8.89 -0.77
N GLY A 113 15.77 8.13 0.32
CA GLY A 113 16.24 8.51 1.65
C GLY A 113 17.77 8.62 1.72
N ILE A 114 18.50 7.70 1.09
CA ILE A 114 19.97 7.76 1.01
C ILE A 114 20.43 9.00 0.23
N VAL A 115 19.79 9.33 -0.90
CA VAL A 115 20.14 10.53 -1.69
C VAL A 115 19.84 11.81 -0.91
N ALA A 116 18.72 11.86 -0.20
CA ALA A 116 18.35 12.99 0.65
C ALA A 116 19.32 13.21 1.81
N ALA A 117 19.86 12.12 2.39
CA ALA A 117 20.87 12.22 3.44
C ALA A 117 22.20 12.85 2.96
N HIS A 118 22.56 12.67 1.69
CA HIS A 118 23.82 13.19 1.14
C HIS A 118 23.69 14.57 0.49
N LYS A 119 22.49 14.96 0.02
CA LYS A 119 22.28 16.22 -0.70
C LYS A 119 21.30 17.12 0.05
N PRO A 120 21.76 18.16 0.77
CA PRO A 120 20.88 19.05 1.55
C PRO A 120 19.84 19.76 0.66
N MET A 121 20.21 20.15 -0.56
CA MET A 121 19.27 20.74 -1.53
C MET A 121 18.14 19.78 -1.94
N PHE A 122 18.43 18.49 -2.08
CA PHE A 122 17.42 17.50 -2.44
C PHE A 122 16.43 17.27 -1.29
N TYR A 123 16.94 17.22 -0.05
CA TYR A 123 16.10 17.15 1.14
C TYR A 123 15.16 18.37 1.27
N THR A 124 15.67 19.59 1.05
CA THR A 124 14.83 20.81 1.10
C THR A 124 13.71 20.79 0.06
N LEU A 125 13.95 20.25 -1.13
CA LEU A 125 12.92 20.14 -2.18
C LEU A 125 11.89 19.05 -1.86
N MET A 126 12.28 17.95 -1.23
CA MET A 126 11.36 16.87 -0.86
C MET A 126 10.51 17.20 0.37
N ARG A 127 11.01 18.05 1.28
CA ARG A 127 10.34 18.38 2.55
C ARG A 127 8.86 18.77 2.41
N PRO A 128 8.46 19.66 1.47
CA PRO A 128 7.06 20.03 1.31
C PRO A 128 6.17 18.85 0.92
N VAL A 129 6.68 17.90 0.13
CA VAL A 129 5.93 16.69 -0.25
C VAL A 129 5.75 15.79 0.96
N LEU A 130 6.80 15.61 1.76
CA LEU A 130 6.74 14.83 3.01
C LEU A 130 5.76 15.45 4.01
N ASP A 131 5.79 16.77 4.16
CA ASP A 131 4.87 17.52 5.02
C ASP A 131 3.41 17.40 4.52
N LEU A 132 3.20 17.45 3.20
CA LEU A 132 1.88 17.26 2.59
C LEU A 132 1.35 15.85 2.85
N MET A 133 2.16 14.81 2.62
CA MET A 133 1.77 13.41 2.86
C MET A 133 1.38 13.14 4.32
N GLN A 134 1.92 13.92 5.26
CA GLN A 134 1.64 13.78 6.70
C GLN A 134 0.48 14.64 7.19
N THR A 135 -0.01 15.61 6.39
CA THR A 135 -1.01 16.60 6.83
C THR A 135 -2.31 16.60 6.03
N VAL A 136 -2.36 15.96 4.85
CA VAL A 136 -3.60 15.83 4.08
C VAL A 136 -4.55 14.84 4.78
N PRO A 137 -5.76 15.26 5.18
CA PRO A 137 -6.78 14.35 5.68
C PRO A 137 -7.22 13.41 4.54
N THR A 138 -7.23 12.11 4.82
CA THR A 138 -7.70 11.04 3.91
C THR A 138 -9.17 11.14 3.60
#